data_AF-X1PRV1-F1
#
_entry.id   AF-X1PRV1-F1
#
_cell.length_a   1.000
_cell.length_b   1.000
_cell.length_c   1.000
_cell.angle_alpha   90.00
_cell.angle_beta   90.00
_cell.angle_gamma   90.00
#
_symmetry.space_group_name_H-M   'P 1'
#
loop_
_entity.id
_entity.type
_entity.pdbx_description
1 polymer ?
#
loop_
_entity_poly.entity_id
_entity_poly.type
_entity_poly.pdbx_seq_one_letter_code
_entity_poly.pdbx_strand_id
1 'polypeptide(L)'
;FFLVLKENTYASRIIEVEKGQKVISTGPYAIIRHPMYVAVLTMYVLSPLALGSYWAVLAILPLPVLIIFRIKSEEKILIDKLPGYREYIQKVKYRLIPYIW
;
A
#
# COMPACT_ATOMS: atom_id res chain seq x y z
N PHE A 1 1.96 -8.36 -6.53
CA PHE A 1 3.15 -7.51 -6.74
C PHE A 1 3.33 -7.11 -8.20
N PHE A 2 3.54 -8.05 -9.13
CA PHE A 2 3.78 -7.72 -10.56
C PHE A 2 2.65 -6.91 -11.22
N LEU A 3 1.39 -7.28 -11.01
CA LEU A 3 0.23 -6.52 -11.51
C LEU A 3 0.15 -5.09 -10.96
N VAL A 4 0.66 -4.87 -9.75
CA VAL A 4 0.61 -3.56 -9.10
C VAL A 4 1.69 -2.65 -9.69
N LEU A 5 2.89 -3.18 -9.91
CA LEU A 5 3.97 -2.46 -10.59
C LEU A 5 3.65 -2.18 -12.07
N LYS A 6 2.96 -3.11 -12.73
CA LYS A 6 2.51 -2.93 -14.11
C LYS A 6 1.52 -1.77 -14.22
N GLU A 7 0.62 -1.65 -13.24
CA GLU A 7 -0.45 -0.66 -13.31
C GLU A 7 -0.08 0.69 -12.71
N ASN A 8 0.84 0.73 -11.74
CA ASN A 8 1.32 1.96 -11.13
C ASN A 8 2.74 2.31 -11.58
N THR A 9 2.82 3.08 -12.67
CA THR A 9 4.07 3.63 -13.20
C THR A 9 4.74 4.63 -12.24
N TYR A 10 3.99 5.18 -11.27
CA TYR A 10 4.49 6.13 -10.26
C TYR A 10 4.87 5.44 -8.94
N ALA A 11 5.02 4.12 -8.92
CA ALA A 11 5.37 3.38 -7.71
C ALA A 11 6.79 3.73 -7.25
N SER A 12 6.90 4.72 -6.36
CA SER A 12 8.14 5.14 -5.71
C SER A 12 8.14 4.74 -4.23
N ARG A 13 9.33 4.53 -3.66
CA ARG A 13 9.49 4.35 -2.19
C ARG A 13 9.42 5.69 -1.44
N ILE A 14 9.64 6.79 -2.17
CA ILE A 14 9.64 8.15 -1.65
C ILE A 14 8.22 8.69 -1.81
N ILE A 15 7.68 9.29 -0.73
CA ILE A 15 6.34 9.88 -0.74
C ILE A 15 6.45 11.26 -1.38
N GLU A 16 6.47 11.30 -2.70
CA GLU A 16 6.46 12.53 -3.49
C GLU A 16 5.41 12.45 -4.58
N VAL A 17 4.79 13.59 -4.88
CA VAL A 17 3.88 13.73 -6.00
C VAL A 17 4.67 14.28 -7.17
N GLU A 18 4.76 13.51 -8.24
CA GLU A 18 5.40 13.96 -9.48
C GLU A 18 4.54 14.99 -10.21
N LYS A 19 5.18 15.94 -10.92
CA LYS A 19 4.46 16.93 -11.74
C LYS A 19 3.66 16.23 -12.82
N GLY A 20 2.34 16.38 -12.80
CA GLY A 20 1.43 15.74 -13.76
C GLY A 20 1.02 14.32 -13.40
N GLN A 21 1.35 13.84 -12.21
CA GLN A 21 0.90 12.55 -11.70
C GLN A 21 -0.63 12.50 -11.66
N LYS A 22 -1.19 11.44 -12.23
CA LYS A 22 -2.63 11.15 -12.20
C LYS A 22 -2.93 10.06 -11.17
N VAL A 23 -4.11 10.13 -10.57
CA VAL A 23 -4.58 9.08 -9.66
C VAL A 23 -4.89 7.82 -10.45
N ILE A 24 -4.18 6.74 -10.13
CA ILE A 24 -4.41 5.43 -10.71
C ILE A 24 -5.48 4.71 -9.89
N SER A 25 -6.58 4.38 -10.55
CA SER A 25 -7.76 3.73 -9.94
C SER A 25 -8.16 2.45 -10.65
N THR A 26 -7.29 1.92 -11.50
CA THR A 26 -7.53 0.73 -12.33
C THR A 26 -6.89 -0.53 -11.71
N GLY A 27 -7.45 -1.69 -12.07
CA GLY A 27 -6.93 -2.99 -11.64
C GLY A 27 -6.97 -3.17 -10.10
N PRO A 28 -5.86 -3.56 -9.44
CA PRO A 28 -5.85 -3.80 -8.00
C PRO A 28 -6.13 -2.53 -7.18
N TYR A 29 -5.82 -1.35 -7.73
CA TYR A 29 -6.12 -0.06 -7.11
C TYR A 29 -7.63 0.28 -7.12
N ALA A 30 -8.45 -0.41 -7.93
CA ALA A 30 -9.90 -0.25 -7.89
C ALA A 30 -10.53 -0.90 -6.64
N ILE A 31 -9.85 -1.89 -6.05
CA ILE A 31 -10.36 -2.71 -4.94
C ILE A 31 -9.78 -2.22 -3.61
N ILE A 32 -8.47 -1.97 -3.58
CA ILE A 32 -7.71 -1.62 -2.37
C ILE A 32 -6.80 -0.44 -2.71
N ARG A 33 -6.73 0.57 -1.84
CA ARG A 33 -5.89 1.75 -2.10
C ARG A 33 -4.39 1.47 -2.10
N HIS A 34 -3.96 0.49 -1.30
CA HIS A 34 -2.54 0.19 -1.04
C HIS A 34 -2.17 -1.29 -1.30
N PRO A 35 -2.37 -1.81 -2.53
CA PRO A 35 -2.15 -3.22 -2.83
C PRO A 35 -0.66 -3.64 -2.78
N MET A 36 0.27 -2.70 -2.94
CA MET A 36 1.71 -2.94 -2.73
C MET A 36 2.01 -3.40 -1.31
N TYR A 37 1.43 -2.74 -0.31
CA TYR A 37 1.69 -3.03 1.09
C TYR A 37 1.14 -4.40 1.51
N VAL A 38 0.02 -4.84 0.92
CA VAL A 38 -0.47 -6.22 1.08
C VAL A 38 0.57 -7.22 0.58
N ALA A 39 1.08 -7.04 -0.64
CA ALA A 39 2.07 -7.93 -1.23
C ALA A 39 3.37 -7.98 -0.39
N VAL A 40 3.82 -6.81 0.09
CA VAL A 40 5.00 -6.70 0.95
C VAL A 40 4.77 -7.42 2.27
N LEU A 41 3.65 -7.19 2.96
CA LEU A 41 3.32 -7.89 4.21
C LEU A 41 3.30 -9.41 4.00
N THR A 42 2.67 -9.89 2.94
CA THR A 42 2.65 -11.33 2.62
C THR A 42 4.06 -11.87 2.39
N MET A 43 4.92 -11.18 1.63
CA MET A 43 6.30 -11.60 1.43
C MET A 43 7.09 -11.62 2.75
N TYR A 44 6.96 -10.60 3.59
CA TYR A 44 7.66 -10.54 4.87
C TYR A 44 7.18 -11.60 5.85
N VAL A 45 5.91 -12.00 5.84
CA VAL A 45 5.42 -13.09 6.70
C VAL A 45 5.83 -14.45 6.17
N LEU A 46 5.73 -14.68 4.85
CA LEU A 46 6.04 -15.99 4.25
C LEU A 46 7.53 -16.30 4.18
N SER A 47 8.41 -15.30 4.05
CA SER A 47 9.86 -15.52 3.96
C SER A 47 10.46 -16.23 5.19
N PRO A 48 10.26 -15.75 6.44
CA PRO A 48 10.78 -16.44 7.62
C PRO A 48 10.06 -17.76 7.89
N LEU A 49 8.78 -17.88 7.52
CA LEU A 49 8.04 -19.14 7.60
C LEU A 49 8.66 -20.21 6.69
N ALA A 50 8.99 -19.85 5.45
CA ALA A 50 9.66 -20.73 4.50
C ALA A 50 11.07 -21.13 4.95
N LEU A 51 11.76 -20.25 5.69
CA LEU A 51 13.08 -20.51 6.28
C LEU A 51 13.01 -21.28 7.62
N GLY A 52 11.81 -21.59 8.13
CA GLY A 52 11.61 -22.29 9.40
C GLY A 52 11.95 -21.46 10.65
N SER A 53 12.11 -20.14 10.52
CA SER A 53 12.52 -19.26 11.61
C SER A 53 11.32 -18.58 12.27
N TYR A 54 10.75 -19.24 13.28
CA TYR A 54 9.64 -18.71 14.07
C TYR A 54 10.00 -17.41 14.82
N TRP A 55 11.27 -17.25 15.21
CA TRP A 55 11.77 -16.02 15.85
C TRP A 55 11.73 -14.81 14.91
N ALA A 56 12.00 -15.01 13.63
CA ALA A 56 11.90 -13.95 12.63
C ALA A 56 10.45 -13.52 12.38
N VAL A 57 9.47 -14.44 12.55
CA VAL A 57 8.05 -14.08 12.48
C VAL A 57 7.66 -13.13 13.62
N LEU A 58 8.15 -13.39 14.84
CA LEU A 58 7.95 -12.50 16.00
C LEU A 58 8.57 -11.12 15.78
N ALA A 59 9.76 -11.05 15.17
CA ALA A 59 10.42 -9.79 14.85
C ALA A 59 9.64 -8.94 13.82
N ILE A 60 8.78 -9.57 13.02
CA ILE A 60 7.95 -8.93 11.98
C ILE A 60 6.56 -8.51 12.51
N LEU A 61 6.18 -8.93 13.72
CA LEU A 61 4.90 -8.55 14.34
C LEU A 61 4.63 -7.03 14.39
N PRO A 62 5.60 -6.12 14.61
CA PRO A 62 5.34 -4.68 14.59
C PRO A 62 5.21 -4.06 13.18
N LEU A 63 5.61 -4.76 12.10
CA LEU A 63 5.58 -4.23 10.73
C LEU A 63 4.20 -3.78 10.26
N PRO A 64 3.09 -4.53 10.47
CA PRO A 64 1.75 -4.08 10.12
C PRO A 64 1.39 -2.73 10.74
N VAL A 65 1.76 -2.50 12.00
CA VAL A 65 1.50 -1.23 12.70
C VAL A 65 2.28 -0.09 12.06
N LEU A 66 3.56 -0.30 11.76
CA LEU A 66 4.40 0.69 11.08
C LEU A 66 3.86 1.04 9.68
N ILE A 67 3.38 0.03 8.94
CA ILE A 67 2.76 0.22 7.62
C ILE A 67 1.47 1.04 7.73
N ILE A 68 0.64 0.81 8.73
CA ILE A 68 -0.58 1.60 8.99
C ILE A 68 -0.23 3.08 9.20
N PHE A 69 0.77 3.38 10.03
CA PHE A 69 1.23 4.75 10.24
C PHE A 69 1.80 5.38 8.97
N ARG A 70 2.57 4.61 8.18
CA ARG A 70 3.14 5.09 6.92
C ARG A 70 2.05 5.40 5.89
N ILE A 71 1.06 4.52 5.73
CA ILE A 71 -0.10 4.74 4.85
C ILE A 71 -0.86 6.00 5.25
N LYS A 72 -1.10 6.22 6.54
CA LYS A 72 -1.79 7.44 7.01
C LYS A 72 -1.01 8.70 6.67
N SER A 73 0.32 8.68 6.83
CA SER A 73 1.19 9.80 6.48
C SER A 73 1.18 10.06 4.97
N GLU A 74 1.28 9.00 4.17
CA GLU A 74 1.24 9.06 2.71
C GLU A 74 -0.11 9.58 2.21
N GLU A 75 -1.22 9.04 2.69
CA GLU A 75 -2.57 9.53 2.34
C GLU A 75 -2.74 11.01 2.66
N LYS A 76 -2.18 11.50 3.78
CA LYS A 76 -2.23 12.93 4.12
C LYS A 76 -1.52 13.78 3.06
N ILE A 77 -0.35 13.34 2.59
CA ILE A 77 0.40 14.02 1.55
C ILE A 77 -0.32 13.94 0.20
N LEU A 78 -0.88 12.78 -0.15
CA LEU A 78 -1.62 12.58 -1.39
C LEU A 78 -2.91 13.41 -1.43
N ILE A 79 -3.65 13.52 -0.32
CA ILE A 79 -4.85 14.38 -0.23
C ILE A 79 -4.52 15.85 -0.45
N ASP A 80 -3.34 16.30 -0.02
CA ASP A 80 -2.90 17.69 -0.10
C ASP A 80 -2.28 18.02 -1.47
N LYS A 81 -1.44 17.12 -2.00
CA LYS A 81 -0.62 17.38 -3.18
C LYS A 81 -1.15 16.76 -4.48
N LEU A 82 -2.01 15.74 -4.43
CA LEU A 82 -2.50 15.03 -5.61
C LEU A 82 -3.98 15.39 -5.91
N PRO A 83 -4.23 16.20 -6.96
CA PRO A 83 -5.60 16.50 -7.40
C PRO A 83 -6.37 15.23 -7.78
N GLY A 84 -7.64 15.14 -7.38
CA GLY A 84 -8.51 13.97 -7.64
C GLY A 84 -8.35 12.81 -6.65
N TYR A 85 -7.36 12.85 -5.75
CA TYR A 85 -7.19 11.77 -4.76
C TYR A 85 -8.34 11.71 -3.75
N ARG A 86 -8.95 12.86 -3.42
CA ARG A 86 -10.14 12.93 -2.55
C ARG A 86 -11.34 12.17 -3.15
N GLU A 87 -11.57 12.33 -4.45
CA GLU A 87 -12.64 11.60 -5.17
C GLU A 87 -12.35 10.11 -5.23
N TYR A 88 -11.08 9.74 -5.39
CA TYR A 88 -10.64 8.35 -5.38
C TYR A 88 -10.87 7.67 -4.02
N ILE A 89 -10.61 8.35 -2.90
CA ILE A 89 -10.91 7.82 -1.56
C ILE A 89 -12.40 7.54 -1.38
N GLN A 90 -13.28 8.34 -2.01
CA GLN A 90 -14.72 8.09 -1.94
C GLN A 90 -15.14 6.84 -2.72
N LYS A 91 -14.48 6.57 -3.86
CA LYS A 91 -14.73 5.38 -4.69
C LYS A 91 -14.16 4.11 -4.05
N VAL A 92 -12.94 4.18 -3.50
CA VAL A 92 -12.22 3.03 -2.94
C VAL A 92 -12.10 3.19 -1.43
N LYS A 93 -13.06 2.60 -0.71
CA LYS A 93 -13.14 2.70 0.76
C LYS A 93 -12.03 1.90 1.46
N TYR A 94 -11.63 0.77 0.89
CA TYR A 94 -10.68 -0.15 1.51
C TYR A 94 -9.23 0.31 1.38
N ARG A 95 -8.47 0.28 2.47
CA ARG A 95 -7.05 0.66 2.49
C ARG A 95 -6.13 -0.52 2.22
N LEU A 96 -6.34 -1.63 2.93
CA LEU A 96 -5.44 -2.79 2.92
C LEU A 96 -6.21 -4.11 2.93
N ILE A 97 -7.28 -4.24 3.73
CA ILE A 97 -8.01 -5.49 3.89
C ILE A 97 -9.49 -5.23 3.62
N PRO A 98 -10.07 -5.81 2.56
CA PRO A 98 -11.49 -5.66 2.29
C PRO A 98 -12.30 -6.12 3.52
N TYR A 99 -13.30 -5.33 3.90
CA TYR A 99 -14.22 -5.52 5.05
C TYR A 99 -13.69 -5.27 6.47
N ILE A 100 -12.39 -5.09 6.67
CA ILE A 100 -11.82 -4.70 7.97
C ILE A 100 -11.28 -3.28 7.91
N TRP A 101 -10.61 -2.94 6.80
CA TRP A 101 -9.93 -1.66 6.63
C TRP A 101 -9.62 -1.27 5.17
#